data_AF-A0A2H9T7X6-F1
#
_entry.id   AF-A0A2H9T7X6-F1
#
_cell.length_a   1.000
_cell.length_b   1.000
_cell.length_c   1.000
_cell.angle_alpha   90.00
_cell.angle_beta   90.00
_cell.angle_gamma   90.00
#
_symmetry.space_group_name_H-M   'P 1'
#
loop_
_entity.id
_entity.type
_entity.pdbx_description
1 polymer ?
#
loop_
_entity_poly.entity_id
_entity_poly.type
_entity_poly.pdbx_seq_one_letter_code
_entity_poly.pdbx_strand_id
1 'polypeptide(L)'
;MSLFLGRVTKPNKRIKDVAEDLDIHPFMLSRWRKEYIEGKLVADKRKLSKLVAGINNPKSLSEKQRIQELEAENAELKLEIDLLKKWQRFLAEEQRQGSGS
;
A
#
# COMPACT_ATOMS: atom_id res chain seq x y z
N MET A 1 -24.61 -23.18 -3.67
CA MET A 1 -24.41 -21.81 -4.17
C MET A 1 -23.47 -21.11 -3.20
N SER A 2 -22.17 -21.09 -3.51
CA SER A 2 -21.17 -20.45 -2.65
C SER A 2 -20.77 -19.11 -3.25
N LEU A 3 -21.11 -18.05 -2.54
CA LEU A 3 -20.74 -16.66 -2.84
C LEU A 3 -19.27 -16.47 -2.48
N PHE A 4 -18.40 -16.33 -3.48
CA PHE A 4 -17.02 -15.91 -3.25
C PHE A 4 -16.99 -14.41 -2.94
N LEU A 5 -16.88 -14.11 -1.65
CA LEU A 5 -16.56 -12.80 -1.10
C LEU A 5 -15.21 -12.28 -1.61
N GLY A 6 -15.14 -10.95 -1.73
CA GLY A 6 -13.94 -10.18 -1.35
C GLY A 6 -12.78 -10.20 -2.34
N ARG A 7 -12.83 -9.36 -3.38
CA ARG A 7 -11.59 -8.92 -4.03
C ARG A 7 -10.95 -7.80 -3.21
N VAL A 8 -10.20 -8.21 -2.19
CA VAL A 8 -9.08 -7.41 -1.65
C VAL A 8 -8.07 -7.29 -2.78
N THR A 9 -7.94 -6.11 -3.37
CA THR A 9 -6.85 -5.83 -4.31
C THR A 9 -5.55 -5.84 -3.53
N LYS A 10 -4.76 -6.91 -3.65
CA LYS A 10 -3.42 -6.98 -3.05
C LYS A 10 -2.56 -5.83 -3.60
N PRO A 11 -1.98 -4.96 -2.75
CA PRO A 11 -1.00 -3.99 -3.22
C PRO A 11 0.22 -4.74 -3.80
N ASN A 12 0.72 -4.32 -4.95
CA ASN A 12 1.85 -4.91 -5.71
C ASN A 12 1.61 -6.17 -6.60
N LYS A 13 0.42 -6.38 -7.17
CA LYS A 13 0.30 -7.37 -8.27
C LYS A 13 0.92 -6.84 -9.57
N ARG A 14 1.82 -7.64 -10.17
CA ARG A 14 2.41 -7.35 -11.49
C ARG A 14 1.41 -7.73 -12.59
N ILE A 15 1.58 -7.14 -13.78
CA ILE A 15 0.71 -7.43 -14.95
C ILE A 15 0.72 -8.93 -15.28
N LYS A 16 1.84 -9.62 -15.03
CA LYS A 16 1.97 -11.08 -15.23
C LYS A 16 1.05 -11.87 -14.30
N ASP A 17 1.04 -11.53 -13.02
CA ASP A 17 0.21 -12.20 -12.00
C ASP A 17 -1.29 -12.02 -12.31
N VAL A 18 -1.68 -10.83 -12.77
CA VAL A 18 -3.06 -10.53 -13.16
C VAL A 18 -3.46 -11.28 -14.44
N ALA A 19 -2.53 -11.47 -15.37
CA ALA A 19 -2.75 -12.21 -16.60
C ALA A 19 -2.93 -13.71 -16.34
N GLU A 20 -2.10 -14.28 -15.46
CA GLU A 20 -2.20 -15.68 -15.04
C GLU A 20 -3.52 -15.98 -14.32
N ASP A 21 -3.93 -15.11 -13.40
CA ASP A 21 -5.23 -15.24 -12.69
C ASP A 21 -6.45 -15.20 -13.63
N LEU A 22 -6.35 -14.47 -14.75
CA LEU A 22 -7.43 -14.29 -15.70
C LEU A 22 -7.37 -15.27 -16.87
N ASP A 23 -6.34 -16.13 -16.93
CA ASP A 23 -6.02 -17.00 -18.06
C ASP A 23 -5.95 -16.25 -19.41
N ILE A 24 -5.29 -15.09 -19.39
CA ILE A 24 -5.16 -14.20 -20.55
C ILE A 24 -3.68 -13.88 -20.76
N HIS A 25 -3.22 -13.85 -22.01
CA HIS A 25 -1.84 -13.49 -22.31
C HIS A 25 -1.49 -12.06 -21.83
N PRO A 26 -0.35 -11.80 -21.13
CA PRO A 26 0.01 -10.49 -20.57
C PRO A 26 0.01 -9.33 -21.58
N PHE A 27 0.30 -9.62 -22.85
CA PHE A 27 0.20 -8.64 -23.95
C PHE A 27 -1.19 -8.03 -24.08
N MET A 28 -2.25 -8.82 -23.86
CA MET A 28 -3.63 -8.36 -23.98
C MET A 28 -3.96 -7.33 -22.90
N LEU A 29 -3.47 -7.49 -21.67
CA LEU A 29 -3.64 -6.50 -20.61
C LEU A 29 -2.94 -5.18 -20.94
N SER A 30 -1.71 -5.24 -21.47
CA SER A 30 -0.98 -4.05 -21.92
C SER A 30 -1.72 -3.34 -23.06
N ARG A 31 -2.24 -4.10 -24.03
CA ARG A 31 -3.02 -3.60 -25.15
C ARG A 31 -4.34 -2.98 -24.70
N TRP A 32 -5.11 -3.65 -23.85
CA TRP A 32 -6.38 -3.14 -23.33
C TRP A 32 -6.21 -1.94 -22.44
N ARG A 33 -5.13 -1.86 -21.64
CA ARG A 33 -4.79 -0.65 -20.89
C ARG A 33 -4.58 0.54 -21.84
N LYS A 34 -3.87 0.32 -22.96
CA LYS A 34 -3.67 1.33 -24.00
C LYS A 34 -4.99 1.70 -24.69
N GLU A 35 -5.78 0.73 -25.11
CA GLU A 35 -7.09 0.95 -25.75
C GLU A 35 -8.12 1.59 -24.81
N TYR A 36 -8.03 1.36 -23.50
CA TYR A 36 -8.82 2.00 -22.46
C TYR A 36 -8.43 3.48 -22.27
N ILE A 37 -7.12 3.78 -22.22
CA ILE A 37 -6.60 5.16 -22.17
C ILE A 37 -6.96 5.93 -23.44
N GLU A 38 -6.83 5.29 -24.60
CA GLU A 38 -7.17 5.86 -25.91
C GLU A 38 -8.68 5.94 -26.17
N GLY A 39 -9.51 5.46 -25.24
CA GLY A 39 -10.97 5.54 -25.33
C GLY A 39 -11.59 4.71 -26.45
N LYS A 40 -10.86 3.72 -26.98
CA LYS A 40 -11.31 2.78 -28.02
C LYS A 40 -12.20 1.67 -27.48
N LEU A 41 -12.05 1.33 -26.20
CA LEU A 41 -12.98 0.44 -25.48
C LEU A 41 -14.23 1.22 -25.06
N VAL A 42 -15.18 1.34 -25.99
CA VAL A 42 -16.45 2.06 -25.77
C VAL A 42 -17.41 1.16 -24.99
N ALA A 43 -17.50 1.33 -23.67
CA ALA A 43 -18.62 0.85 -22.88
C ALA A 43 -19.49 2.00 -22.35
N ASP A 44 -18.89 3.12 -21.93
CA ASP A 44 -19.59 4.38 -21.65
C ASP A 44 -18.53 5.48 -21.35
N LYS A 45 -18.36 6.48 -22.22
CA LYS A 45 -17.32 7.53 -22.03
C LYS A 45 -17.48 8.27 -20.69
N ARG A 46 -18.70 8.33 -20.15
CA ARG A 46 -19.02 8.95 -18.85
C ARG A 46 -18.54 8.15 -17.64
N LYS A 47 -18.48 6.82 -17.74
CA LYS A 47 -17.95 5.97 -16.66
C LYS A 47 -16.42 6.00 -16.62
N LEU A 48 -15.80 6.04 -17.80
CA LEU A 48 -14.35 6.17 -17.97
C LEU A 48 -13.82 7.47 -17.34
N SER A 49 -14.43 8.61 -17.66
CA SER A 49 -14.01 9.90 -17.09
C SER A 49 -14.13 9.94 -15.56
N LYS A 50 -15.18 9.34 -15.00
CA LYS A 50 -15.38 9.25 -13.54
C LYS A 50 -14.35 8.33 -12.86
N LEU A 51 -13.99 7.22 -13.50
CA LEU A 51 -12.94 6.30 -13.01
C LEU A 51 -11.55 6.93 -13.07
N VAL A 52 -11.20 7.57 -14.19
CA VAL A 52 -9.90 8.26 -14.34
C VAL A 52 -9.81 9.47 -13.41
N ALA A 53 -10.89 10.23 -13.26
CA ALA A 53 -10.95 11.33 -12.28
C ALA A 53 -10.84 10.84 -10.83
N GLY A 54 -11.35 9.65 -10.52
CA GLY A 54 -11.18 9.02 -9.20
C GLY A 54 -9.73 8.58 -8.93
N ILE A 55 -9.06 8.01 -9.94
CA ILE A 55 -7.66 7.57 -9.84
C ILE A 55 -6.71 8.77 -9.71
N ASN A 56 -6.98 9.85 -10.45
CA ASN A 56 -6.19 11.08 -10.43
C ASN A 56 -6.75 12.12 -9.46
N ASN A 57 -7.64 11.71 -8.53
CA ASN A 57 -8.24 12.63 -7.59
C ASN A 57 -7.12 13.18 -6.67
N PRO A 58 -6.86 14.50 -6.67
CA PRO A 58 -5.80 15.08 -5.85
C PRO A 58 -5.94 14.77 -4.37
N LYS A 59 -7.19 14.58 -3.87
CA LYS A 59 -7.43 14.12 -2.49
C LYS A 59 -6.88 12.72 -2.21
N SER A 60 -7.00 11.78 -3.16
CA SER A 60 -6.50 10.41 -2.99
C SER A 60 -4.97 10.32 -3.06
N LEU A 61 -4.34 11.17 -3.87
CA LEU A 61 -2.88 11.29 -3.93
C LEU A 61 -2.35 11.94 -2.65
N SER A 62 -3.02 12.99 -2.16
CA SER A 62 -2.71 13.64 -0.88
C SER A 62 -2.87 12.69 0.29
N GLU A 63 -3.90 11.84 0.30
CA GLU A 63 -4.09 10.83 1.35
C GLU A 63 -2.99 9.76 1.33
N LYS A 64 -2.56 9.29 0.15
CA LYS A 64 -1.41 8.38 0.03
C LYS A 64 -0.12 9.01 0.53
N GLN A 65 0.13 10.28 0.21
CA GLN A 65 1.30 11.01 0.70
C GLN A 65 1.24 11.15 2.23
N ARG A 66 0.07 11.49 2.77
CA ARG A 66 -0.14 11.60 4.21
C ARG A 66 0.09 10.28 4.94
N ILE A 67 -0.34 9.16 4.36
CA ILE A 67 -0.09 7.83 4.91
C ILE A 67 1.41 7.54 4.93
N GLN A 68 2.15 7.85 3.85
CA GLN A 68 3.61 7.64 3.81
C GLN A 68 4.36 8.48 4.85
N GLU A 69 3.97 9.74 5.04
CA GLU A 69 4.53 10.61 6.08
C GLU A 69 4.29 10.02 7.48
N LEU A 70 3.05 9.61 7.76
CA LEU A 70 2.68 9.03 9.05
C LEU A 70 3.39 7.70 9.32
N GLU A 71 3.62 6.88 8.29
CA GLU A 71 4.37 5.63 8.41
C GLU A 71 5.84 5.89 8.73
N ALA A 72 6.47 6.89 8.10
CA ALA A 72 7.84 7.29 8.38
C ALA A 72 8.00 7.82 9.81
N GLU A 73 7.11 8.71 10.24
CA GLU A 73 7.08 9.25 11.61
C GLU A 73 6.87 8.14 12.65
N ASN A 74 5.95 7.21 12.39
CA ASN A 74 5.75 6.06 13.28
C ASN A 74 7.00 5.18 13.40
N ALA A 75 7.74 4.99 12.31
CA ALA A 75 8.96 4.21 12.32
C ALA A 75 10.05 4.89 13.17
N GLU A 76 10.22 6.19 13.02
CA GLU A 76 11.16 7.00 13.81
C GLU A 76 10.82 6.98 15.31
N LEU A 77 9.56 7.25 15.66
CA LEU A 77 9.10 7.21 17.05
C LEU A 77 9.28 5.83 17.69
N LYS A 78 9.08 4.75 16.93
CA LYS A 78 9.33 3.39 17.43
C LYS A 78 10.81 3.13 17.73
N LEU A 79 11.72 3.67 16.92
CA LEU A 79 13.16 3.59 17.18
C LEU A 79 13.53 4.35 18.44
N GLU A 80 12.98 5.54 18.65
CA GLU A 80 13.23 6.33 19.85
C GLU A 80 12.71 5.62 21.11
N ILE A 81 11.48 5.06 21.05
CA ILE A 81 10.94 4.25 22.15
C ILE A 81 11.83 3.04 22.46
N ASP A 82 12.34 2.34 21.44
CA ASP A 82 13.21 1.18 21.63
C ASP A 82 14.53 1.58 22.30
N LEU A 83 15.12 2.69 21.85
CA LEU A 83 16.34 3.25 22.44
C LEU A 83 16.12 3.61 23.91
N LEU A 84 15.06 4.37 24.23
CA LEU A 84 14.74 4.76 25.60
C LEU A 84 14.50 3.55 26.51
N LYS A 85 13.81 2.52 26.01
CA LYS A 85 13.62 1.26 26.76
C LYS A 85 14.93 0.54 27.05
N LYS A 86 15.87 0.53 26.10
CA LYS A 86 17.22 -0.04 26.32
C LYS A 86 17.98 0.74 27.39
N TRP A 87 17.92 2.06 27.35
CA TRP A 87 18.52 2.92 28.38
C TRP A 87 17.91 2.67 29.78
N GLN A 88 16.59 2.56 29.88
CA GLN A 88 15.93 2.22 31.13
C GLN A 88 16.39 0.86 31.68
N ARG A 89 16.53 -0.15 30.83
CA ARG A 89 17.04 -1.47 31.23
C ARG A 89 18.49 -1.40 31.71
N PHE A 90 19.33 -0.65 31.02
CA PHE A 90 20.73 -0.45 31.40
C PHE A 90 20.84 0.20 32.79
N LEU A 91 20.09 1.29 33.04
CA LEU A 91 20.08 1.95 34.35
C LEU A 91 19.57 1.03 35.46
N ALA A 92 18.54 0.22 35.19
CA ALA A 92 18.02 -0.75 36.16
C ALA A 92 19.04 -1.84 36.52
N GLU A 93 19.88 -2.25 35.56
CA GLU A 93 20.96 -3.22 35.77
C GLU A 93 22.08 -2.61 36.62
N GLU A 94 22.54 -1.40 36.30
CA GLU A 94 23.57 -0.67 37.09
C GLU A 94 23.16 -0.50 38.56
N GLN A 95 21.89 -0.15 38.82
CA GLN A 95 21.35 -0.02 40.18
C GLN A 95 21.34 -1.36 40.95
N ARG A 96 21.08 -2.47 40.27
CA ARG A 96 21.16 -3.82 40.85
C ARG A 96 22.59 -4.22 41.19
N GLN A 97 23.54 -3.93 40.31
CA GLN A 97 24.95 -4.27 40.53
C GLN A 97 25.58 -3.41 41.64
N GLY A 98 25.22 -2.12 41.73
CA GLY A 98 25.74 -1.20 42.76
C GLY A 98 25.18 -1.44 44.17
N SER A 99 24.08 -2.18 44.32
CA SER A 99 23.50 -2.53 45.63
C SER A 99 23.92 -3.89 46.16
N GLY A 100 24.69 -4.67 45.37
CA GLY A 100 25.21 -5.99 45.72
C GLY A 100 26.69 -6.02 46.12
N SER A 101 27.33 -4.85 46.26
CA SER A 101 28.74 -4.73 46.66
C SER A 101 28.93 -4.07 48.02
#